data_AF-A0A534S3P0-F1
#
_entry.id   AF-A0A534S3P0-F1
#
_cell.length_a   1.000
_cell.length_b   1.000
_cell.length_c   1.000
_cell.angle_alpha   90.00
_cell.angle_beta   90.00
_cell.angle_gamma   90.00
#
_symmetry.space_group_name_H-M   'P 1'
#
loop_
_entity.id
_entity.type
_entity.pdbx_description
1 polymer ?
#
loop_
_entity_poly.entity_id
_entity_poly.type
_entity_poly.pdbx_seq_one_letter_code
_entity_poly.pdbx_strand_id
1 'polypeptide(L)'
;MMAAPFRLARVLGLRTRLRERAQEETRAAAAAVAAARARVDAARAAQVSVRGAEQAAAASGLTGADLARFRTYERGMIIAEAALVEDGARCAEDLDRCRAALVDRRREERQLERLRVRAEERHRAVEERAAAVLLDDLARR
;
A
#
# COMPACT_ATOMS: atom_id res chain seq x y z
N MET A 1 -24.83 26.76 -20.31
CA MET A 1 -24.96 25.37 -19.83
C MET A 1 -23.57 24.70 -19.78
N MET A 2 -22.66 25.13 -18.89
CA MET A 2 -21.23 24.68 -18.87
C MET A 2 -20.79 24.00 -17.57
N ALA A 3 -21.68 23.84 -16.57
CA ALA A 3 -21.28 23.39 -15.23
C ALA A 3 -20.99 21.88 -15.10
N ALA A 4 -21.57 21.04 -15.96
CA ALA A 4 -21.40 19.59 -15.91
C ALA A 4 -19.97 19.11 -16.26
N PRO A 5 -19.32 19.58 -17.34
CA PRO A 5 -17.94 19.18 -17.67
C PRO A 5 -16.92 19.58 -16.60
N PHE A 6 -17.06 20.77 -16.01
CA PHE A 6 -16.18 21.23 -14.92
C PHE A 6 -16.32 20.35 -13.65
N ARG A 7 -17.54 19.95 -13.29
CA ARG A 7 -17.78 19.08 -12.13
C ARG A 7 -17.15 17.70 -12.31
N LEU A 8 -17.24 17.11 -13.50
CA LEU A 8 -16.67 15.79 -13.77
C LEU A 8 -15.13 15.82 -13.78
N ALA A 9 -14.52 16.84 -14.39
CA ALA A 9 -13.08 17.03 -14.38
C ALA A 9 -12.52 17.20 -12.95
N ARG A 10 -13.23 17.97 -12.10
CA ARG A 10 -12.85 18.12 -10.69
C ARG A 10 -12.93 16.81 -9.91
N VAL A 11 -13.98 16.01 -10.13
CA VAL A 11 -14.14 14.70 -9.48
C VAL A 11 -13.04 13.74 -9.93
N LEU A 12 -12.70 13.71 -11.22
CA LEU A 12 -11.58 12.92 -11.74
C LEU A 12 -10.27 13.33 -11.09
N GLY A 13 -9.95 14.63 -11.05
CA GLY A 13 -8.73 15.12 -10.40
C GLY A 13 -8.65 14.72 -8.92
N LEU A 14 -9.76 14.76 -8.18
CA LEU A 14 -9.78 14.29 -6.79
C LEU A 14 -9.51 12.77 -6.70
N ARG A 15 -10.11 11.98 -7.60
CA ARG A 15 -9.97 10.51 -7.60
C ARG A 15 -8.56 10.08 -7.99
N THR A 16 -7.92 10.77 -8.93
CA THR A 16 -6.51 10.58 -9.26
C THR A 16 -5.62 10.82 -8.05
N ARG A 17 -5.82 11.93 -7.32
CA ARG A 17 -5.07 12.20 -6.08
C ARG A 17 -5.30 11.14 -5.02
N LEU A 18 -6.53 10.63 -4.87
CA LEU A 18 -6.83 9.54 -3.94
C LEU A 18 -6.14 8.22 -4.33
N ARG A 19 -6.04 7.91 -5.63
CA ARG A 19 -5.26 6.76 -6.12
C ARG A 19 -3.77 6.93 -5.83
N GLU A 20 -3.22 8.10 -6.09
CA GLU A 20 -1.82 8.41 -5.85
C GLU A 20 -1.48 8.25 -4.37
N ARG A 21 -2.31 8.82 -3.49
CA ARG A 21 -2.20 8.63 -2.05
C ARG A 21 -2.28 7.15 -1.65
N ALA A 22 -3.25 6.39 -2.17
CA ALA A 22 -3.35 4.95 -1.88
C ALA A 22 -2.11 4.16 -2.37
N GLN A 23 -1.49 4.60 -3.46
CA GLN A 23 -0.27 4.01 -3.99
C GLN A 23 0.95 4.32 -3.09
N GLU A 24 1.04 5.54 -2.55
CA GLU A 24 2.05 5.91 -1.55
C GLU A 24 1.87 5.12 -0.26
N GLU A 25 0.64 5.01 0.25
CA GLU A 25 0.30 4.22 1.44
C GLU A 25 0.68 2.74 1.24
N THR A 26 0.41 2.17 0.06
CA THR A 26 0.82 0.80 -0.27
C THR A 26 2.35 0.63 -0.29
N ARG A 27 3.10 1.62 -0.81
CA ARG A 27 4.57 1.58 -0.80
C ARG A 27 5.11 1.68 0.63
N ALA A 28 4.53 2.55 1.46
CA ALA A 28 4.90 2.69 2.85
C ALA A 28 4.64 1.39 3.65
N ALA A 29 3.48 0.76 3.46
CA ALA A 29 3.16 -0.52 4.08
C ALA A 29 4.12 -1.64 3.62
N ALA A 30 4.48 -1.68 2.34
CA ALA A 30 5.45 -2.65 1.83
C ALA A 30 6.84 -2.46 2.44
N ALA A 31 7.28 -1.20 2.61
CA ALA A 31 8.53 -0.88 3.30
C ALA A 31 8.47 -1.29 4.79
N ALA A 32 7.34 -1.09 5.46
CA ALA A 32 7.15 -1.52 6.84
C ALA A 32 7.25 -3.05 7.00
N VAL A 33 6.67 -3.83 6.08
CA VAL A 33 6.81 -5.29 6.05
C VAL A 33 8.27 -5.69 5.87
N ALA A 34 9.00 -5.06 4.94
CA ALA A 34 10.41 -5.34 4.73
C ALA A 34 11.25 -5.03 5.99
N ALA A 35 10.98 -3.89 6.65
CA ALA A 35 11.64 -3.51 7.89
C ALA A 35 11.30 -4.46 9.05
N ALA A 36 10.06 -4.97 9.14
CA ALA A 36 9.67 -5.97 10.13
C ALA A 36 10.43 -7.30 9.91
N ARG A 37 10.53 -7.77 8.67
CA ARG A 37 11.31 -8.97 8.33
C ARG A 37 12.79 -8.83 8.71
N ALA A 38 13.40 -7.69 8.36
CA ALA A 38 14.79 -7.42 8.73
C ALA A 38 15.02 -7.43 10.25
N ARG A 39 14.06 -6.92 11.05
CA ARG A 39 14.13 -6.98 12.52
C ARG A 39 14.06 -8.41 13.05
N VAL A 40 13.18 -9.24 12.48
CA VAL A 40 13.09 -10.68 12.85
C VAL A 40 14.39 -11.40 12.50
N ASP A 41 14.93 -11.17 11.30
CA ASP A 41 16.19 -11.80 10.87
C ASP A 41 17.37 -11.38 11.76
N ALA A 42 17.44 -10.11 12.14
CA ALA A 42 18.43 -9.61 13.09
C ALA A 42 18.29 -10.25 14.48
N ALA A 43 17.05 -10.41 14.98
CA ALA A 43 16.80 -11.08 16.25
C ALA A 43 17.26 -12.56 16.21
N ARG A 44 16.97 -13.28 15.12
CA ARG A 44 17.41 -14.66 14.91
C ARG A 44 18.94 -14.77 14.82
N ALA A 45 19.58 -13.86 14.10
CA ALA A 45 21.05 -13.82 14.02
C ALA A 45 21.68 -13.61 15.40
N ALA A 46 21.10 -12.72 16.23
CA ALA A 46 21.55 -12.53 17.60
C ALA A 46 21.38 -13.81 18.45
N GLN A 47 20.28 -14.56 18.30
CA GLN A 47 20.08 -15.82 19.02
C GLN A 47 21.15 -16.85 18.66
N VAL A 48 21.48 -16.97 17.37
CA VAL A 48 22.54 -17.86 16.89
C VAL A 48 23.89 -17.48 17.50
N SER A 49 24.22 -16.18 17.52
CA SER A 49 25.45 -15.67 18.12
C SER A 49 25.54 -16.01 19.62
N VAL A 50 24.44 -15.82 20.35
CA VAL A 50 24.37 -16.10 21.80
C VAL A 50 24.52 -17.59 22.08
N ARG A 51 23.91 -18.46 21.27
CA ARG A 51 24.10 -19.92 21.37
C ARG A 51 25.54 -20.33 21.09
N GLY A 52 26.19 -19.68 20.12
CA GLY A 52 27.62 -19.86 19.86
C GLY A 52 28.49 -19.45 21.06
N ALA A 53 28.16 -18.33 21.71
CA ALA A 53 28.84 -17.89 22.93
C ALA A 53 28.61 -18.84 24.12
N GLU A 54 27.38 -19.37 24.30
CA GLU A 54 27.08 -20.39 25.31
C GLU A 54 27.93 -21.65 25.07
N GLN A 55 28.02 -22.14 23.83
CA GLN A 55 28.83 -23.30 23.48
C GLN A 55 30.33 -23.10 23.73
N ALA A 56 30.86 -21.92 23.38
CA ALA A 56 32.26 -21.59 23.64
C ALA A 56 32.57 -21.49 25.15
N ALA A 57 31.65 -20.89 25.91
CA ALA A 57 31.76 -20.84 27.36
C ALA A 57 31.64 -22.24 28.00
N ALA A 58 30.75 -23.10 27.50
CA ALA A 58 30.60 -24.48 27.95
C ALA A 58 31.89 -25.28 27.78
N ALA A 59 32.59 -25.09 26.66
CA ALA A 59 33.88 -25.73 26.40
C ALA A 59 34.98 -25.30 27.39
N SER A 60 34.82 -24.14 28.02
CA SER A 60 35.76 -23.59 29.02
C SER A 60 35.34 -23.88 30.46
N GLY A 61 34.19 -24.56 30.66
CA GLY A 61 33.59 -24.83 31.96
C GLY A 61 32.61 -23.73 32.39
N LEU A 62 31.31 -24.02 32.28
CA LEU A 62 30.23 -23.16 32.79
C LEU A 62 29.82 -23.59 34.20
N THR A 63 29.58 -22.60 35.08
CA THR A 63 28.88 -22.89 36.33
C THR A 63 27.38 -23.02 36.08
N GLY A 64 26.65 -23.63 37.03
CA GLY A 64 25.19 -23.69 36.97
C GLY A 64 24.53 -22.30 36.95
N ALA A 65 25.13 -21.31 37.61
CA ALA A 65 24.65 -19.92 37.60
C ALA A 65 24.80 -19.28 36.21
N ASP A 66 25.90 -19.56 35.52
CA ASP A 66 26.12 -19.07 34.15
C ASP A 66 25.11 -19.67 33.18
N LEU A 67 24.89 -20.98 33.27
CA LEU A 67 23.88 -21.66 32.46
C LEU A 67 22.48 -21.08 32.71
N ALA A 68 22.11 -20.83 33.97
CA ALA A 68 20.84 -20.21 34.31
C ALA A 68 20.69 -18.80 33.71
N ARG A 69 21.77 -18.02 33.65
CA ARG A 69 21.79 -16.69 32.99
C ARG A 69 21.56 -16.81 31.49
N PHE A 70 22.28 -17.69 30.79
CA PHE A 70 22.08 -17.94 29.36
C PHE A 70 20.64 -18.36 29.06
N ARG A 71 20.08 -19.31 29.82
CA ARG A 71 18.69 -19.78 29.62
C ARG A 71 17.64 -18.72 29.89
N THR A 72 17.90 -17.82 30.83
CA THR A 72 16.99 -16.69 31.11
C THR A 72 17.04 -15.69 29.97
N TYR A 73 18.24 -15.38 29.46
CA TYR A 73 18.41 -14.49 28.32
C TYR A 73 17.79 -15.06 27.04
N GLU A 74 18.03 -16.35 26.73
CA GLU A 74 17.44 -17.04 25.56
C GLU A 74 15.90 -17.01 25.60
N ARG A 75 15.29 -17.25 26.76
CA ARG A 75 13.83 -17.13 26.93
C ARG A 75 13.33 -15.72 26.62
N GLY A 76 14.04 -14.69 27.08
CA GLY A 76 13.71 -13.29 26.75
C GLY A 76 13.80 -13.02 25.24
N MET A 77 14.80 -13.56 24.57
CA MET A 77 14.96 -13.42 23.11
C MET A 77 13.84 -14.09 22.33
N ILE A 78 13.39 -15.28 22.75
CA ILE A 78 12.28 -15.99 22.09
C ILE A 78 10.98 -15.18 22.21
N ILE A 79 10.71 -14.61 23.39
CA ILE A 79 9.54 -13.74 23.61
C ILE A 79 9.63 -12.49 22.71
N ALA A 80 10.80 -11.87 22.63
CA ALA A 80 11.02 -10.70 21.78
C ALA A 80 10.87 -11.02 20.29
N GLU A 81 11.38 -12.17 19.82
CA GLU A 81 11.19 -12.62 18.43
C GLU A 81 9.70 -12.84 18.14
N ALA A 82 8.97 -13.51 19.04
CA ALA A 82 7.54 -13.76 18.87
C ALA A 82 6.75 -12.44 18.70
N ALA A 83 7.06 -11.42 19.51
CA ALA A 83 6.45 -10.09 19.38
C ALA A 83 6.79 -9.43 18.02
N LEU A 84 8.03 -9.54 17.55
CA LEU A 84 8.44 -9.01 16.24
C LEU A 84 7.75 -9.74 15.07
N VAL A 85 7.54 -11.05 15.20
CA VAL A 85 6.80 -11.85 14.21
C VAL A 85 5.33 -11.43 14.16
N GLU A 86 4.71 -11.22 15.32
CA GLU A 86 3.33 -10.71 15.42
C GLU A 86 3.20 -9.31 14.81
N ASP A 87 4.14 -8.40 15.10
CA ASP A 87 4.23 -7.09 14.45
C ASP A 87 4.35 -7.23 12.93
N GLY A 88 5.19 -8.15 12.46
CA GLY A 88 5.36 -8.44 11.04
C GLY A 88 4.08 -8.94 10.37
N ALA A 89 3.29 -9.76 11.07
CA ALA A 89 1.99 -10.24 10.60
C ALA A 89 1.00 -9.06 10.47
N ARG A 90 0.92 -8.19 11.48
CA ARG A 90 0.10 -6.97 11.42
C ARG A 90 0.47 -6.08 10.23
N CYS A 91 1.76 -5.84 10.00
CA CYS A 91 2.22 -5.06 8.85
C CYS A 91 1.84 -5.72 7.51
N ALA A 92 1.83 -7.05 7.43
CA ALA A 92 1.43 -7.78 6.22
C ALA A 92 -0.08 -7.64 5.95
N GLU A 93 -0.91 -7.77 6.99
CA GLU A 93 -2.35 -7.51 6.91
C GLU A 93 -2.63 -6.08 6.46
N ASP A 94 -1.91 -5.10 7.01
CA ASP A 94 -2.00 -3.69 6.59
C ASP A 94 -1.68 -3.49 5.12
N LEU A 95 -0.62 -4.13 4.63
CA LEU A 95 -0.26 -4.09 3.21
C LEU A 95 -1.37 -4.66 2.32
N ASP A 96 -1.99 -5.76 2.72
CA ASP A 96 -3.08 -6.37 1.95
C ASP A 96 -4.33 -5.49 1.96
N ARG A 97 -4.65 -4.82 3.07
CA ARG A 97 -5.70 -3.80 3.13
C ARG A 97 -5.41 -2.62 2.20
N CYS A 98 -4.18 -2.10 2.20
CA CYS A 98 -3.77 -1.02 1.29
C CYS A 98 -3.86 -1.43 -0.18
N ARG A 99 -3.45 -2.67 -0.52
CA ARG A 99 -3.56 -3.20 -1.88
C ARG A 99 -5.01 -3.31 -2.34
N ALA A 100 -5.89 -3.82 -1.49
CA ALA A 100 -7.32 -3.90 -1.79
C ALA A 100 -7.89 -2.50 -2.07
N ALA A 101 -7.60 -1.53 -1.19
CA ALA A 101 -8.02 -0.15 -1.37
C ALA A 101 -7.50 0.46 -2.69
N LEU A 102 -6.23 0.23 -3.04
CA LEU A 102 -5.66 0.72 -4.31
C LEU A 102 -6.37 0.12 -5.52
N VAL A 103 -6.72 -1.17 -5.50
CA VAL A 103 -7.47 -1.82 -6.58
C VAL A 103 -8.85 -1.18 -6.74
N ASP A 104 -9.56 -0.97 -5.64
CA ASP A 104 -10.88 -0.32 -5.66
C ASP A 104 -10.79 1.11 -6.20
N ARG A 105 -9.80 1.90 -5.76
CA ARG A 105 -9.56 3.26 -6.29
C ARG A 105 -9.28 3.26 -7.79
N ARG A 106 -8.47 2.32 -8.28
CA ARG A 106 -8.19 2.18 -9.73
C ARG A 106 -9.46 1.82 -10.51
N ARG A 107 -10.33 1.00 -9.94
CA ARG A 107 -11.62 0.64 -10.55
C ARG A 107 -12.54 1.86 -10.64
N GLU A 108 -12.68 2.62 -9.56
CA GLU A 108 -13.47 3.86 -9.52
C GLU A 108 -12.97 4.90 -10.53
N GLU A 109 -11.66 5.13 -10.60
CA GLU A 109 -11.05 6.08 -11.54
C GLU A 109 -11.32 5.67 -13.00
N ARG A 110 -11.12 4.39 -13.34
CA ARG A 110 -11.41 3.87 -14.70
C ARG A 110 -12.89 4.01 -15.07
N GLN A 111 -13.81 3.80 -14.12
CA GLN A 111 -15.23 3.98 -14.37
C GLN A 111 -15.56 5.45 -14.67
N LEU A 112 -15.00 6.38 -13.91
CA LEU A 112 -15.20 7.81 -14.13
C LEU A 112 -14.59 8.29 -15.45
N GLU A 113 -13.42 7.76 -15.82
CA GLU A 113 -12.78 8.09 -17.09
C GLU A 113 -13.66 7.69 -18.28
N ARG A 114 -14.26 6.49 -18.24
CA ARG A 114 -15.24 6.04 -19.25
C ARG A 114 -16.47 6.95 -19.30
N LEU A 115 -16.95 7.42 -18.15
CA LEU A 115 -18.08 8.35 -18.10
C LEU A 115 -17.72 9.72 -18.69
N ARG A 116 -16.47 10.18 -18.51
CA ARG A 116 -15.96 11.40 -19.14
C ARG A 116 -15.93 11.29 -20.64
N VAL A 117 -15.31 10.24 -21.18
CA VAL A 117 -15.23 10.02 -22.64
C VAL A 117 -16.64 10.04 -23.25
N ARG A 118 -17.59 9.30 -22.65
CA ARG A 118 -19.00 9.31 -23.12
C ARG A 118 -19.68 10.67 -23.01
N ALA A 119 -19.34 11.48 -22.00
CA ALA A 119 -19.90 12.82 -21.86
C ALA A 119 -19.34 13.77 -22.93
N GLU A 120 -18.05 13.67 -23.24
CA GLU A 120 -17.39 14.42 -24.30
C GLU A 120 -17.93 14.05 -25.68
N GLU A 121 -18.10 12.76 -25.98
CA GLU A 121 -18.72 12.27 -27.21
C GLU A 121 -20.14 12.83 -27.41
N ARG A 122 -20.98 12.78 -26.35
CA ARG A 122 -22.33 13.37 -26.40
C ARG A 122 -22.29 14.88 -26.63
N HIS A 123 -21.33 15.59 -26.02
CA HIS A 123 -21.23 17.02 -26.18
C HIS A 123 -20.84 17.39 -27.61
N ARG A 124 -19.84 16.72 -28.18
CA ARG A 124 -19.43 16.90 -29.58
C ARG A 124 -20.59 16.62 -30.54
N ALA A 125 -21.33 15.53 -30.34
CA ALA A 125 -22.49 15.22 -31.16
C ALA A 125 -23.60 16.29 -31.09
N VAL A 126 -23.77 16.96 -29.94
CA VAL A 126 -24.71 18.09 -29.80
C VAL A 126 -24.18 19.32 -30.54
N GLU A 127 -22.89 19.62 -30.43
CA GLU A 127 -22.26 20.74 -31.15
C GLU A 127 -22.32 20.54 -32.67
N GLU A 128 -22.03 19.34 -33.17
CA GLU A 128 -22.14 18.98 -34.58
C GLU A 128 -23.57 19.14 -35.11
N ARG A 129 -24.57 18.66 -34.35
CA ARG A 129 -25.99 18.84 -34.71
C ARG A 129 -26.38 20.32 -34.73
N ALA A 130 -25.95 21.10 -33.75
CA ALA A 130 -26.24 22.53 -33.70
C ALA A 130 -25.60 23.28 -34.88
N ALA A 131 -24.35 22.94 -35.23
CA ALA A 131 -23.66 23.50 -36.40
C ALA A 131 -24.35 23.12 -37.71
N ALA A 132 -24.81 21.88 -37.86
CA ALA A 132 -25.55 21.42 -39.04
C ALA A 132 -26.88 22.18 -39.21
N VAL A 133 -27.64 22.39 -38.13
CA VAL A 133 -28.89 23.18 -38.16
C VAL A 133 -28.62 24.62 -38.60
N LEU A 134 -27.57 25.26 -38.07
CA LEU A 134 -27.20 26.62 -38.46
C LEU A 134 -26.81 26.73 -39.94
N LEU A 135 -26.12 25.73 -40.48
CA LEU A 135 -25.77 25.67 -41.91
C LEU A 135 -27.02 25.48 -42.79
N ASP A 136 -27.95 24.61 -42.37
CA ASP A 136 -29.21 24.38 -43.09
C ASP A 136 -30.09 25.64 -43.11
N ASP A 137 -30.15 26.38 -42.00
CA ASP A 137 -30.88 27.65 -41.89
C ASP A 137 -30.26 28.77 -42.75
N LEU A 138 -28.94 28.78 -42.91
CA LEU A 138 -28.24 29.69 -43.82
C LEU A 138 -28.47 29.33 -45.29
N ALA A 139 -28.52 28.05 -45.64
CA ALA A 139 -28.73 27.58 -47.01
C ALA A 139 -30.17 27.78 -47.53
N ARG A 140 -31.14 27.97 -46.64
CA ARG A 140 -32.55 28.23 -46.99
C ARG A 140 -32.92 29.71 -47.12
N ARG A 141 -31.96 30.62 -46.90
CA ARG A 141 -32.09 32.07 -47.11
C ARG A 141 -31.41 32.49 -48.41
#